data_AF-A0A3D5ZF21-F1
#
_entry.id   AF-A0A3D5ZF21-F1
#
_cell.length_a   1.000
_cell.length_b   1.000
_cell.length_c   1.000
_cell.angle_alpha   90.00
_cell.angle_beta   90.00
_cell.angle_gamma   90.00
#
_symmetry.space_group_name_H-M   'P 1'
#
loop_
_entity.id
_entity.type
_entity.pdbx_description
1 polymer ?
#
loop_
_entity_poly.entity_id
_entity_poly.type
_entity_poly.pdbx_seq_one_letter_code
_entity_poly.pdbx_strand_id
1 'polypeptide(L)'
;GIMGKSSIDNLIINSISTILYAYGQKAENYALVDRSIAVLEGVGAESNGIITNWKKLGFEVLSSKKSQALIELKREKCEKKKCLSCLFGVELIKSN
;
A
#
# COMPACT_ATOMS: atom_id res chain seq x y z
N GLY A 1 23.00 10.92 16.85
CA GLY A 1 22.64 9.76 16.01
C GLY A 1 21.60 10.19 15.01
N ILE A 2 21.80 9.87 13.72
CA ILE A 2 20.89 10.27 12.63
C ILE A 2 19.97 9.08 12.35
N MET A 3 18.67 9.33 12.15
CA MET A 3 17.73 8.27 11.76
C MET A 3 18.07 7.72 10.38
N GLY A 4 17.96 6.40 10.23
CA GLY A 4 18.11 5.75 8.92
C GLY A 4 16.92 6.06 8.01
N LYS A 5 17.18 6.10 6.69
CA LYS A 5 16.15 6.35 5.65
C LYS A 5 14.90 5.47 5.83
N SER A 6 15.08 4.18 6.09
CA SER A 6 13.96 3.24 6.32
C SER A 6 13.07 3.64 7.51
N SER A 7 13.65 4.15 8.60
CA SER A 7 12.87 4.62 9.74
C SER A 7 12.05 5.87 9.40
N ILE A 8 12.62 6.77 8.60
CA ILE A 8 11.93 7.97 8.11
C ILE A 8 10.78 7.57 7.18
N ASP A 9 11.05 6.69 6.20
CA ASP A 9 10.04 6.20 5.27
C ASP A 9 8.88 5.54 6.03
N ASN A 10 9.16 4.70 7.03
CA ASN A 10 8.12 4.07 7.87
C ASN A 10 7.28 5.09 8.65
N LEU A 11 7.88 6.17 9.14
CA LEU A 11 7.14 7.24 9.82
C LEU A 11 6.22 7.99 8.85
N ILE A 12 6.71 8.26 7.63
CA ILE A 12 5.94 8.94 6.59
C ILE A 12 4.73 8.09 6.20
N ILE A 13 4.95 6.80 5.96
CA ILE A 13 3.91 5.86 5.52
C ILE A 13 2.87 5.66 6.62
N ASN A 14 3.29 5.24 7.82
CA ASN A 14 2.35 4.77 8.85
C ASN A 14 1.76 5.90 9.68
N SER A 15 2.47 7.01 9.85
CA SER A 15 2.05 8.09 10.72
C SER A 15 1.59 9.30 9.92
N ILE A 16 2.46 9.87 9.08
CA ILE A 16 2.16 11.14 8.40
C ILE A 16 1.02 10.96 7.40
N SER A 17 1.12 9.98 6.49
CA SER A 17 0.08 9.72 5.50
C SER A 17 -1.24 9.32 6.16
N THR A 18 -1.20 8.40 7.13
CA THR A 18 -2.40 7.95 7.87
C THR A 18 -3.11 9.09 8.60
N ILE A 19 -2.38 9.94 9.32
CA ILE A 19 -2.97 11.08 10.04
C ILE A 19 -3.57 12.08 9.05
N LEU A 20 -2.86 12.37 7.96
CA LEU A 20 -3.31 13.29 6.93
C LEU A 20 -4.60 12.79 6.24
N TYR A 21 -4.65 11.50 5.90
CA TYR A 21 -5.84 10.85 5.34
C TYR A 21 -7.02 10.93 6.31
N ALA A 22 -6.81 10.50 7.56
CA ALA A 22 -7.85 10.48 8.58
C ALA A 22 -8.41 11.87 8.87
N TYR A 23 -7.55 12.89 8.95
CA TYR A 23 -7.97 14.27 9.12
C TYR A 23 -8.73 14.80 7.91
N GLY A 24 -8.24 14.54 6.69
CA GLY A 24 -8.92 14.91 5.45
C GLY A 24 -10.33 14.31 5.36
N GLN A 25 -10.48 13.02 5.67
CA GLN A 25 -11.77 12.34 5.74
C GLN A 25 -12.70 12.99 6.78
N LYS A 26 -12.20 13.24 8.00
CA LYS A 26 -13.00 13.82 9.09
C LYS A 26 -13.45 15.24 8.78
N ALA A 27 -12.61 16.02 8.10
CA ALA A 27 -12.89 17.40 7.74
C ALA A 27 -13.61 17.54 6.39
N GLU A 28 -13.99 16.43 5.74
CA GLU A 28 -14.54 16.39 4.38
C GLU A 28 -13.67 17.16 3.36
N ASN A 29 -12.36 17.19 3.62
CA ASN A 29 -11.38 17.90 2.81
C ASN A 29 -10.63 16.90 1.93
N TYR A 30 -11.20 16.64 0.75
CA TYR A 30 -10.64 15.69 -0.22
C TYR A 30 -9.26 16.09 -0.76
N ALA A 31 -8.90 17.37 -0.75
CA ALA A 31 -7.55 17.79 -1.13
C ALA A 31 -6.49 17.26 -0.16
N LEU A 32 -6.82 17.12 1.14
CA LEU A 32 -5.91 16.50 2.12
C LEU A 32 -5.86 14.98 1.97
N VAL A 33 -6.99 14.35 1.60
CA VAL A 33 -7.04 12.93 1.25
C VAL A 33 -6.12 12.66 0.07
N ASP A 34 -6.26 13.40 -1.03
CA ASP A 34 -5.42 13.24 -2.22
C ASP A 34 -3.95 13.50 -1.89
N ARG A 35 -3.66 14.49 -1.05
CA ARG A 35 -2.29 14.78 -0.60
C ARG A 35 -1.70 13.61 0.19
N SER A 36 -2.47 12.91 1.01
CA SER A 36 -1.98 11.72 1.73
C SER A 36 -1.60 10.58 0.79
N ILE A 37 -2.34 10.42 -0.32
CA ILE A 37 -2.03 9.45 -1.36
C ILE A 37 -0.79 9.88 -2.14
N ALA A 38 -0.68 11.16 -2.49
CA ALA A 38 0.51 11.71 -3.14
C ALA A 38 1.78 11.55 -2.29
N VAL A 39 1.66 11.67 -0.96
CA VAL A 39 2.77 11.37 -0.03
C VAL A 39 3.24 9.91 -0.20
N LEU A 40 2.33 8.95 -0.29
CA LEU A 40 2.68 7.54 -0.49
C LEU A 40 3.25 7.24 -1.88
N GLU A 41 2.91 8.05 -2.89
CA GLU A 41 3.50 7.94 -4.23
C GLU A 41 4.95 8.41 -4.26
N GLY A 42 5.30 9.42 -3.45
CA GLY A 42 6.65 9.95 -3.35
C GLY A 42 7.62 9.12 -2.51
N VAL A 43 7.12 8.17 -1.71
CA VAL A 43 7.96 7.27 -0.90
C VAL A 43 8.19 5.97 -1.64
N GLY A 44 9.41 5.43 -1.55
CA GLY A 44 9.75 4.14 -2.14
C GLY A 44 8.90 2.99 -1.59
N ALA A 45 8.73 1.94 -2.37
CA ALA A 45 8.04 0.73 -1.94
C ALA A 45 8.68 0.13 -0.68
N GLU A 46 7.84 -0.37 0.22
CA GLU A 46 8.33 -1.05 1.42
C GLU A 46 9.15 -2.29 1.09
N SER A 47 10.20 -2.51 1.88
CA SER A 47 11.09 -3.66 1.76
C SER A 47 10.71 -4.72 2.79
N ASN A 48 9.74 -5.57 2.45
CA ASN A 48 9.34 -6.71 3.28
C ASN A 48 9.08 -7.98 2.45
N GLY A 49 8.93 -9.12 3.12
CA GLY A 49 8.75 -10.42 2.46
C GLY A 49 7.49 -10.52 1.58
N ILE A 50 6.44 -9.77 1.91
CA ILE A 50 5.21 -9.72 1.11
C ILE A 50 5.51 -9.08 -0.25
N ILE A 51 6.14 -7.91 -0.25
CA ILE A 51 6.49 -7.19 -1.48
C ILE A 51 7.52 -7.95 -2.29
N THR A 52 8.49 -8.61 -1.65
CA THR A 52 9.44 -9.49 -2.33
C THR A 52 8.71 -10.60 -3.10
N ASN A 53 7.67 -11.21 -2.54
CA ASN A 53 6.91 -12.25 -3.23
C ASN A 53 6.09 -11.69 -4.40
N TRP A 54 5.48 -10.51 -4.25
CA TRP A 54 4.80 -9.85 -5.36
C TRP A 54 5.75 -9.52 -6.52
N LYS A 55 6.96 -9.02 -6.21
CA LYS A 55 8.00 -8.75 -7.22
C LYS A 55 8.42 -10.03 -7.96
N LYS A 56 8.54 -11.17 -7.28
CA LYS A 56 8.83 -12.47 -7.90
C LYS A 56 7.74 -12.94 -8.87
N LEU A 57 6.50 -12.52 -8.65
CA LEU A 57 5.37 -12.77 -9.56
C LEU A 57 5.32 -11.79 -10.74
N GLY A 58 6.34 -10.94 -10.91
CA GLY A 58 6.43 -9.98 -12.02
C GLY A 58 5.80 -8.61 -11.74
N PHE A 59 5.33 -8.34 -10.52
CA PHE A 59 4.77 -7.02 -10.20
C PHE A 59 5.88 -5.99 -10.02
N GLU A 60 5.81 -4.92 -10.79
CA GLU A 60 6.62 -3.72 -10.56
C GLU A 60 6.07 -2.94 -9.37
N VAL A 61 6.80 -2.89 -8.25
CA VAL A 61 6.38 -2.19 -7.01
C VAL A 61 7.43 -1.15 -6.65
N LEU A 62 7.20 0.10 -7.08
CA LEU A 62 8.15 1.22 -6.93
C LEU A 62 7.82 2.19 -5.80
N SER A 63 6.54 2.38 -5.49
CA SER A 63 6.07 3.35 -4.48
C SER A 63 5.39 2.68 -3.30
N SER A 64 5.35 3.40 -2.17
CA SER A 64 4.64 2.96 -0.98
C SER A 64 3.14 2.81 -1.23
N LYS A 65 2.54 3.68 -2.06
CA LYS A 65 1.13 3.54 -2.48
C LYS A 65 0.87 2.14 -3.04
N LYS A 66 1.75 1.64 -3.91
CA LYS A 66 1.59 0.33 -4.53
C LYS A 66 1.93 -0.81 -3.57
N SER A 67 2.96 -0.66 -2.72
CA SER A 67 3.26 -1.69 -1.71
C SER A 67 2.12 -1.84 -0.71
N GLN A 68 1.58 -0.73 -0.18
CA GLN A 68 0.46 -0.71 0.75
C GLN A 68 -0.80 -1.32 0.13
N ALA A 69 -1.13 -0.99 -1.11
CA ALA A 69 -2.27 -1.60 -1.82
C ALA A 69 -2.14 -3.13 -1.93
N LEU A 70 -0.94 -3.64 -2.24
CA LEU A 70 -0.68 -5.08 -2.36
C LEU A 70 -0.63 -5.80 -1.00
N ILE A 71 -0.14 -5.12 0.05
CA ILE A 71 -0.17 -5.64 1.42
C ILE A 71 -1.61 -5.78 1.88
N GLU A 72 -2.44 -4.76 1.70
CA GLU A 72 -3.85 -4.80 2.10
C GLU A 72 -4.64 -5.81 1.27
N LEU A 73 -4.38 -5.89 -0.05
CA LEU A 73 -4.96 -6.92 -0.90
C LEU A 73 -4.64 -8.33 -0.37
N LYS A 74 -3.38 -8.59 0.00
CA LYS A 74 -2.97 -9.87 0.56
C LYS A 74 -3.72 -10.15 1.87
N ARG A 75 -3.72 -9.20 2.81
CA ARG A 75 -4.32 -9.36 4.14
C ARG A 75 -5.83 -9.54 4.09
N GLU A 76 -6.52 -8.71 3.31
CA GLU A 76 -7.99 -8.66 3.30
C GLU A 76 -8.63 -9.64 2.33
N LYS A 77 -7.89 -10.08 1.30
CA LYS A 77 -8.40 -11.02 0.30
C LYS A 77 -7.67 -12.36 0.32
N CYS A 78 -6.37 -12.40 0.06
CA CYS A 78 -5.64 -13.65 -0.13
C CYS A 78 -5.63 -14.51 1.15
N GLU A 79 -5.24 -13.93 2.29
CA GLU A 79 -5.14 -14.64 3.57
C GLU A 79 -6.52 -15.09 4.09
N LYS A 80 -7.56 -14.30 3.79
CA LYS A 80 -8.95 -14.63 4.11
C LYS A 80 -9.62 -15.54 3.07
N LYS A 81 -8.88 -16.02 2.07
CA LYS A 81 -9.38 -16.88 0.96
C LYS A 81 -10.58 -16.28 0.20
N LYS A 82 -10.65 -14.94 0.11
CA LYS A 82 -11.74 -14.21 -0.55
C LYS A 82 -11.48 -13.94 -2.04
N CYS A 83 -10.68 -14.78 -2.71
CA CYS A 83 -10.26 -14.59 -4.10
C CYS A 83 -11.44 -14.53 -5.09
N LEU A 84 -12.53 -15.26 -4.84
CA LEU A 84 -13.76 -15.19 -5.65
C LEU A 84 -14.48 -13.83 -5.58
N SER A 85 -14.17 -13.01 -4.57
CA SER A 85 -14.71 -11.64 -4.39
C SER A 85 -13.64 -10.55 -4.62
N CYS A 86 -12.52 -10.95 -5.24
CA CYS A 86 -11.40 -10.08 -5.56
C CYS A 86 -11.29 -10.04 -7.08
N LEU A 87 -11.31 -8.84 -7.70
CA LEU A 87 -11.22 -8.73 -9.17
C LEU A 87 -9.97 -9.43 -9.71
N PHE A 88 -8.81 -9.21 -9.08
CA PHE A 88 -7.57 -9.91 -9.44
C PHE A 88 -7.69 -11.45 -9.28
N GLY A 89 -8.31 -11.89 -8.19
CA GLY A 89 -8.48 -13.33 -7.91
C GLY A 89 -9.41 -14.00 -8.91
N VAL A 90 -10.51 -13.35 -9.27
CA VAL A 90 -11.46 -13.84 -10.29
C VAL A 90 -10.78 -13.95 -11.65
N GLU A 91 -9.99 -12.96 -12.04
CA GLU A 91 -9.29 -12.98 -13.33
C GLU A 91 -8.23 -14.09 -13.40
N LEU A 92 -7.47 -14.30 -12.33
CA LEU A 92 -6.48 -15.39 -12.23
C LEU A 92 -7.13 -16.78 -12.32
N ILE A 93 -8.32 -16.95 -11.74
CA ILE A 93 -9.04 -18.22 -11.77
C ILE A 93 -9.61 -18.50 -13.17
N LYS A 94 -10.10 -17.47 -13.87
CA LYS A 94 -10.59 -17.60 -15.25
C LYS A 94 -9.48 -17.90 -16.27
N SER A 95 -8.25 -17.50 -15.95
CA SER A 95 -7.09 -17.64 -16.82
C SER A 95 -6.34 -18.98 -16.63
N ASN A 96 -6.88 -19.89 -15.82
CA ASN A 96 -6.50 -21.32 -15.73
C ASN A 96 -7.62 -22.18 -16.31
#